data_AF-D8U0H4-F1
#
_entry.id   AF-D8U0H4-F1
#
_cell.length_a   1.000
_cell.length_b   1.000
_cell.length_c   1.000
_cell.angle_alpha   90.00
_cell.angle_beta   90.00
_cell.angle_gamma   90.00
#
_symmetry.space_group_name_H-M   'P 1'
#
loop_
_entity.id
_entity.type
_entity.pdbx_description
1 polymer ?
#
loop_
_entity_poly.entity_id
_entity_poly.type
_entity_poly.pdbx_seq_one_letter_code
_entity_poly.pdbx_strand_id
1 'polypeptide(L)'
;MYQNCPEVVEGRVADGPTSSGSGHTHAHKPQNDYQNAQKRFRARQKERMSCLEREVVGCRDEQLSLVQAFEERCRTAGPHVQSCFGSGGSNTVAEGSAAMQDSFRKMRKEQAGESSVSNPCGSISVCLGYLLQSPAVVPQYKAFLAEVSRHLLHCQHPCCDPTNPIVQQVTASVERMGHLLKHLVLLNSPLMKQLLLLNLENMQPAAPAESHWDAVVASLQLGAEQRADILAVLDLYYGLLDKPSAAAASTHHRSSTPSPAPAPALLAVGRQEFAAEMELTERLHSNLAKEHSAHTLLSCFFFGKVLAPPQFAKVAVYSYPFFPDCLAVASAVARSAGRVEGAPSPAAARTANTGISRLANLLFISAWWCSNFACLGSYHDGNLSRYGT
;
A
#
# COMPACT_ATOMS: atom_id res chain seq x y z
N MET A 1 9.02 -24.36 5.16
CA MET A 1 10.11 -25.31 5.52
C MET A 1 11.13 -24.53 6.32
N TYR A 2 11.12 -24.62 7.65
CA TYR A 2 12.13 -23.99 8.49
C TYR A 2 13.30 -24.95 8.65
N GLN A 3 14.44 -24.62 8.03
CA GLN A 3 15.70 -25.34 8.23
C GLN A 3 16.45 -24.74 9.41
N ASN A 4 16.89 -25.63 10.30
CA ASN A 4 17.57 -25.38 11.56
C ASN A 4 18.72 -24.37 11.44
N CYS A 5 18.67 -23.32 12.27
CA CYS A 5 19.86 -22.54 12.62
C CYS A 5 20.77 -23.39 13.52
N PRO A 6 22.10 -23.39 13.32
CA PRO A 6 23.01 -24.15 14.16
C PRO A 6 23.14 -23.52 15.54
N GLU A 7 22.94 -24.36 16.55
CA GLU A 7 23.09 -24.09 17.97
C GLU A 7 24.56 -23.75 18.27
N VAL A 8 24.80 -22.57 18.87
CA VAL A 8 26.13 -22.13 19.29
C VAL A 8 26.51 -22.89 20.57
N VAL A 9 27.41 -23.86 20.43
CA VAL A 9 27.95 -24.64 21.55
C VAL A 9 28.84 -23.75 22.43
N GLU A 10 28.36 -23.43 23.63
CA GLU A 10 29.15 -22.81 24.70
C GLU A 10 30.16 -23.81 25.26
N GLY A 11 31.45 -23.53 25.05
CA GLY A 11 32.55 -24.31 25.59
C GLY A 11 32.68 -24.14 27.10
N ARG A 12 32.58 -25.25 27.84
CA ARG A 12 32.88 -25.38 29.27
C ARG A 12 34.31 -24.93 29.60
N VAL A 13 34.43 -24.06 30.59
CA VAL A 13 35.68 -23.75 31.30
C VAL A 13 35.91 -24.83 32.34
N ALA A 14 37.09 -25.46 32.31
CA ALA A 14 37.55 -26.42 33.31
C ALA A 14 38.65 -25.78 34.17
N ASP A 15 38.51 -25.94 35.50
CA ASP A 15 39.41 -25.43 36.53
C ASP A 15 40.66 -26.31 36.72
N GLY A 16 41.84 -25.67 36.62
CA GLY A 16 43.13 -25.88 37.35
C GLY A 16 43.82 -27.27 37.44
N PRO A 17 45.05 -27.38 38.01
CA PRO A 17 45.98 -26.33 38.47
C PRO A 17 47.50 -26.55 38.16
N THR A 18 48.30 -25.54 38.49
CA THR A 18 49.75 -25.50 38.83
C THR A 18 50.81 -25.99 37.83
N SER A 19 51.71 -25.08 37.42
CA SER A 19 53.16 -25.31 37.49
C SER A 19 53.95 -24.02 37.30
N SER A 20 54.81 -23.73 38.27
CA SER A 20 55.85 -22.70 38.25
C SER A 20 56.81 -22.88 37.06
N GLY A 21 57.15 -21.79 36.38
CA GLY A 21 58.11 -21.79 35.28
C GLY A 21 58.50 -20.38 34.88
N SER A 22 59.60 -19.89 35.44
CA SER A 22 60.28 -18.65 35.08
C SER A 22 60.72 -18.68 33.61
N GLY A 23 60.47 -17.60 32.86
CA GLY A 23 60.96 -17.47 31.48
C GLY A 23 60.37 -16.26 30.76
N HIS A 24 61.13 -15.16 30.74
CA HIS A 24 60.93 -13.98 29.91
C HIS A 24 60.44 -14.33 28.48
N THR A 25 59.28 -13.83 28.07
CA THR A 25 59.00 -13.56 26.64
C THR A 25 57.91 -12.48 26.45
N HIS A 26 58.36 -11.37 25.87
CA HIS A 26 57.66 -10.33 25.09
C HIS A 26 56.14 -10.10 25.26
N ALA A 27 55.83 -9.01 25.94
CA ALA A 27 54.54 -8.32 26.01
C ALA A 27 54.19 -7.58 24.69
N HIS A 28 53.90 -8.31 23.60
CA HIS A 28 53.47 -7.72 22.32
C HIS A 28 52.12 -8.24 21.77
N LYS A 29 51.34 -8.99 22.57
CA LYS A 29 50.12 -9.69 22.11
C LYS A 29 48.78 -8.92 22.06
N PRO A 30 48.51 -7.79 22.76
CA PRO A 30 47.15 -7.27 22.86
C PRO A 30 46.61 -6.61 21.57
N GLN A 31 47.48 -6.21 20.64
CA GLN A 31 47.05 -5.51 19.42
C GLN A 31 46.42 -6.43 18.38
N ASN A 32 46.82 -7.71 18.35
CA ASN A 32 46.30 -8.68 17.37
C ASN A 32 44.86 -9.11 17.74
N ASP A 33 44.57 -9.24 19.04
CA ASP A 33 43.25 -9.65 19.52
C ASP A 33 42.17 -8.62 19.20
N TYR A 34 42.49 -7.32 19.32
CA TYR A 34 41.58 -6.25 18.93
C TYR A 34 41.26 -6.25 17.43
N GLN A 35 42.28 -6.46 16.58
CA GLN A 35 42.08 -6.55 15.13
C GLN A 35 41.23 -7.76 14.74
N ASN A 36 41.41 -8.89 15.42
CA ASN A 36 40.61 -10.09 15.18
C ASN A 36 39.16 -9.92 15.66
N ALA A 37 38.95 -9.28 16.81
CA ALA A 37 37.61 -8.93 17.30
C ALA A 37 36.87 -7.98 16.34
N GLN A 38 37.55 -6.95 15.83
CA GLN A 38 36.98 -6.00 14.88
C GLN A 38 36.64 -6.66 13.54
N LYS A 39 37.51 -7.55 13.03
CA LYS A 39 37.23 -8.36 11.83
C LYS A 39 35.99 -9.23 12.01
N ARG A 40 35.85 -9.92 13.15
CA ARG A 40 34.67 -10.74 13.47
C ARG A 40 33.39 -9.90 13.57
N PHE A 41 33.46 -8.70 14.13
CA PHE A 41 32.32 -7.79 14.19
C PHE A 41 31.85 -7.36 12.79
N ARG A 42 32.78 -6.93 11.93
CA ARG A 42 32.46 -6.55 10.54
C ARG A 42 31.90 -7.72 9.73
N ALA A 43 32.45 -8.92 9.93
CA ALA A 43 31.94 -10.14 9.29
C ALA A 43 30.49 -10.41 9.69
N ARG A 44 30.16 -10.34 10.99
CA ARG A 44 28.77 -10.51 11.48
C ARG A 44 27.80 -9.45 10.96
N GLN A 45 28.23 -8.20 10.87
CA GLN A 45 27.41 -7.12 10.29
C GLN A 45 27.13 -7.37 8.80
N LYS A 46 28.15 -7.76 8.04
CA LYS A 46 28.01 -8.12 6.62
C LYS A 46 27.08 -9.32 6.43
N GLU A 47 27.22 -10.34 7.27
CA GLU A 47 26.35 -11.52 7.24
C GLU A 47 24.90 -11.16 7.56
N ARG A 48 24.66 -10.31 8.57
CA ARG A 48 23.32 -9.82 8.92
C ARG A 48 22.68 -9.00 7.80
N MET A 49 23.45 -8.09 7.18
CA MET A 49 22.99 -7.34 6.01
C MET A 49 22.63 -8.27 4.84
N SER A 50 23.49 -9.25 4.55
CA SER A 50 23.23 -10.23 3.49
C SER A 50 22.04 -11.16 3.80
N CYS A 51 21.76 -11.43 5.07
CA CYS A 51 20.57 -12.16 5.49
C CYS A 51 19.30 -11.34 5.23
N LEU A 52 19.28 -10.07 5.66
CA LEU A 52 18.15 -9.16 5.43
C LEU A 52 17.90 -8.92 3.93
N GLU A 53 18.95 -8.74 3.13
CA GLU A 53 18.81 -8.60 1.67
C GLU A 53 18.15 -9.84 1.05
N ARG A 54 18.53 -11.04 1.47
CA ARG A 54 17.89 -12.30 1.02
C ARG A 54 16.44 -12.39 1.46
N GLU A 55 16.10 -11.99 2.68
CA GLU A 55 14.71 -11.99 3.17
C GLU A 55 13.84 -10.97 2.42
N VAL A 56 14.35 -9.78 2.13
CA VAL A 56 13.63 -8.77 1.34
C VAL A 56 13.37 -9.27 -0.09
N VAL A 57 14.37 -9.90 -0.72
CA VAL A 57 14.20 -10.52 -2.05
C VAL A 57 13.19 -11.67 -1.98
N GLY A 58 13.29 -12.54 -0.97
CA GLY A 58 12.34 -13.64 -0.76
C GLY A 58 10.90 -13.17 -0.58
N CYS A 59 10.67 -12.15 0.26
CA CYS A 59 9.35 -11.56 0.47
C CYS A 59 8.78 -10.94 -0.83
N ARG A 60 9.64 -10.28 -1.62
CA ARG A 60 9.25 -9.76 -2.94
C ARG A 60 8.88 -10.88 -3.91
N ASP A 61 9.66 -11.96 -3.95
CA ASP A 61 9.40 -13.10 -4.84
C ASP A 61 8.13 -13.85 -4.43
N GLU A 62 7.85 -13.99 -3.14
CA GLU A 62 6.60 -14.54 -2.62
C GLU A 62 5.40 -13.68 -3.02
N GLN A 63 5.51 -12.35 -2.92
CA GLN A 63 4.46 -11.43 -3.38
C GLN A 63 4.23 -11.56 -4.89
N LEU A 64 5.31 -11.63 -5.70
CA LEU A 64 5.19 -11.84 -7.14
C LEU A 64 4.61 -13.21 -7.48
N SER A 65 4.97 -14.25 -6.75
CA SER A 65 4.45 -15.60 -6.92
C SER A 65 2.95 -15.66 -6.59
N LEU A 66 2.50 -14.98 -5.53
CA LEU A 66 1.09 -14.86 -5.19
C LEU A 66 0.30 -14.14 -6.30
N VAL A 67 0.87 -13.07 -6.88
CA VAL A 67 0.26 -12.37 -8.02
C VAL A 67 0.18 -13.28 -9.25
N GLN A 68 1.25 -14.01 -9.60
CA GLN A 68 1.25 -14.93 -10.74
C GLN A 68 0.30 -16.11 -10.56
N ALA A 69 0.28 -16.72 -9.37
CA ALA A 69 -0.64 -17.82 -9.05
C ALA A 69 -2.10 -17.35 -9.10
N PHE A 70 -2.35 -16.10 -8.72
CA PHE A 70 -3.66 -15.48 -8.84
C PHE A 70 -4.05 -15.24 -10.31
N GLU A 71 -3.13 -14.73 -11.13
CA GLU A 71 -3.32 -14.58 -12.58
C GLU A 71 -3.63 -15.92 -13.27
N GLU A 72 -2.90 -16.98 -12.92
CA GLU A 72 -3.11 -18.32 -13.48
C GLU A 72 -4.46 -18.93 -13.07
N ARG A 73 -4.91 -18.70 -11.84
CA ARG A 73 -6.27 -19.08 -11.41
C ARG A 73 -7.34 -18.31 -12.17
N CYS A 74 -7.11 -17.03 -12.47
CA CYS A 74 -8.02 -16.25 -13.29
C CYS A 74 -8.06 -16.76 -14.74
N ARG A 75 -6.92 -17.22 -15.28
CA ARG A 75 -6.83 -17.81 -16.63
C ARG A 75 -7.55 -19.16 -16.73
N THR A 76 -7.57 -19.94 -15.65
CA THR A 76 -8.12 -21.31 -15.62
C THR A 76 -9.57 -21.39 -15.14
N ALA A 77 -10.10 -20.34 -14.48
CA ALA A 77 -11.52 -20.24 -14.14
C ALA A 77 -12.36 -20.03 -15.41
N GLY A 78 -12.98 -21.11 -15.89
CA GLY A 78 -13.74 -21.11 -17.14
C GLY A 78 -14.96 -20.16 -17.17
N PRO A 79 -15.55 -19.95 -18.36
CA PRO A 79 -16.52 -18.87 -18.66
C PRO A 79 -17.88 -18.94 -17.94
N HIS A 80 -18.09 -19.89 -17.03
CA HIS A 80 -19.43 -20.19 -16.48
C HIS A 80 -19.89 -19.24 -15.35
N VAL A 81 -19.03 -18.34 -14.85
CA VAL A 81 -19.37 -17.39 -13.77
C VAL A 81 -19.80 -16.01 -14.30
N GLN A 82 -19.80 -15.81 -15.61
CA GLN A 82 -19.98 -14.48 -16.25
C GLN A 82 -21.44 -14.06 -16.51
N SER A 83 -22.44 -14.85 -16.08
CA SER A 83 -23.84 -14.70 -16.54
C SER A 83 -24.75 -13.79 -15.70
N CYS A 84 -24.28 -13.13 -14.63
CA CYS A 84 -25.19 -12.42 -13.72
C CYS A 84 -25.43 -10.92 -14.02
N PHE A 85 -24.81 -10.30 -15.02
CA PHE A 85 -25.09 -8.88 -15.34
C PHE A 85 -25.06 -8.59 -16.85
N GLY A 86 -26.23 -8.20 -17.37
CA GLY A 86 -26.47 -7.30 -18.50
C GLY A 86 -25.54 -7.39 -19.71
N SER A 87 -25.88 -8.25 -20.66
CA SER A 87 -25.43 -8.13 -22.05
C SER A 87 -26.03 -6.84 -22.66
N GLY A 88 -25.19 -5.90 -23.09
CA GLY A 88 -25.66 -4.67 -23.72
C GLY A 88 -24.60 -3.98 -24.59
N GLY A 89 -24.78 -4.10 -25.91
CA GLY A 89 -24.47 -3.04 -26.87
C GLY A 89 -23.02 -2.89 -27.34
N SER A 90 -22.68 -3.59 -28.43
CA SER A 90 -21.55 -3.29 -29.30
C SER A 90 -21.62 -1.84 -29.81
N ASN A 91 -20.54 -1.05 -29.65
CA ASN A 91 -20.22 0.10 -30.52
C ASN A 91 -18.73 0.47 -30.41
N THR A 92 -18.14 0.71 -31.57
CA THR A 92 -16.71 0.88 -31.88
C THR A 92 -16.19 2.28 -31.57
N VAL A 93 -15.11 2.40 -30.77
CA VAL A 93 -14.17 3.54 -30.82
C VAL A 93 -12.76 3.03 -30.53
N ALA A 94 -11.98 2.79 -31.58
CA ALA A 94 -10.60 2.33 -31.51
C ALA A 94 -9.68 3.45 -32.02
N GLU A 95 -9.08 4.26 -31.13
CA GLU A 95 -7.99 5.16 -31.55
C GLU A 95 -7.09 5.71 -30.41
N GLY A 96 -7.47 5.61 -29.13
CA GLY A 96 -6.68 6.23 -28.04
C GLY A 96 -5.56 5.39 -27.40
N SER A 97 -5.63 4.05 -27.46
CA SER A 97 -4.75 3.16 -26.70
C SER A 97 -3.39 2.90 -27.39
N ALA A 98 -3.39 2.88 -28.73
CA ALA A 98 -2.19 2.61 -29.52
C ALA A 98 -1.11 3.69 -29.35
N ALA A 99 -1.51 4.97 -29.25
CA ALA A 99 -0.56 6.08 -29.12
C ALA A 99 0.22 6.06 -27.80
N MET A 100 -0.41 5.61 -26.71
CA MET A 100 0.27 5.48 -25.41
C MET A 100 1.22 4.27 -25.40
N GLN A 101 0.79 3.14 -25.97
CA GLN A 101 1.66 1.97 -26.11
C GLN A 101 2.84 2.22 -27.07
N ASP A 102 2.65 2.99 -28.14
CA ASP A 102 3.72 3.39 -29.05
C ASP A 102 4.68 4.39 -28.41
N SER A 103 4.20 5.28 -27.52
CA SER A 103 5.07 6.14 -26.72
C SER A 103 5.99 5.32 -25.79
N PHE A 104 5.45 4.27 -25.15
CA PHE A 104 6.24 3.32 -24.37
C PHE A 104 7.20 2.47 -25.21
N ARG A 105 6.79 2.02 -26.41
CA ARG A 105 7.68 1.29 -27.33
C ARG A 105 8.80 2.16 -27.87
N LYS A 106 8.52 3.44 -28.17
CA LYS A 106 9.50 4.39 -28.69
C LYS A 106 10.57 4.71 -27.66
N MET A 107 10.20 4.97 -26.40
CA MET A 107 11.16 5.13 -25.29
C MET A 107 12.02 3.88 -25.07
N ARG A 108 11.44 2.69 -25.25
CA ARG A 108 12.18 1.41 -25.13
C ARG A 108 13.17 1.19 -26.28
N LYS A 109 12.86 1.70 -27.48
CA LYS A 109 13.69 1.58 -28.69
C LYS A 109 14.85 2.56 -28.70
N GLU A 110 14.65 3.76 -28.13
CA GLU A 110 15.70 4.76 -27.94
C GLU A 110 16.74 4.33 -26.89
N GLN A 111 16.35 3.53 -25.89
CA GLN A 111 17.28 2.95 -24.90
C GLN A 111 18.06 1.72 -25.41
N ALA A 112 17.60 1.06 -26.47
CA ALA A 112 18.28 -0.12 -27.03
C ALA A 112 19.43 0.24 -28.00
N GLY A 113 19.60 1.53 -28.34
CA GLY A 113 20.60 2.00 -29.30
C GLY A 113 21.97 2.33 -28.70
N GLU A 114 22.10 2.47 -27.38
CA GLU A 114 23.33 2.89 -26.73
C GLU A 114 23.65 2.01 -25.52
N SER A 115 24.16 0.80 -25.74
CA SER A 115 25.05 0.11 -24.79
C SER A 115 25.46 -1.25 -25.35
N SER A 116 26.66 -1.29 -25.93
CA SER A 116 27.41 -2.54 -26.03
C SER A 116 28.26 -2.71 -24.76
N VAL A 117 28.33 -3.96 -24.30
CA VAL A 117 29.24 -4.54 -23.29
C VAL A 117 28.68 -4.73 -21.86
N SER A 118 28.36 -6.02 -21.64
CA SER A 118 28.33 -6.86 -20.43
C SER A 118 27.33 -6.64 -19.28
N ASN A 119 26.64 -7.76 -18.98
CA ASN A 119 25.80 -8.14 -17.82
C ASN A 119 24.34 -7.67 -17.76
N PRO A 120 23.37 -8.48 -18.25
CA PRO A 120 21.95 -8.22 -18.09
C PRO A 120 21.35 -9.08 -16.96
N CYS A 121 21.39 -8.60 -15.71
CA CYS A 121 20.53 -9.18 -14.66
C CYS A 121 20.20 -8.20 -13.51
N GLY A 122 19.96 -6.92 -13.80
CA GLY A 122 19.67 -5.94 -12.74
C GLY A 122 18.82 -4.71 -13.10
N SER A 123 18.37 -4.52 -14.34
CA SER A 123 17.99 -3.17 -14.80
C SER A 123 16.49 -2.83 -14.82
N ILE A 124 15.58 -3.72 -14.39
CA ILE A 124 14.15 -3.34 -14.29
C ILE A 124 13.87 -2.59 -12.97
N SER A 125 14.60 -2.89 -11.89
CA SER A 125 14.38 -2.28 -10.58
C SER A 125 14.89 -0.83 -10.48
N VAL A 126 15.89 -0.46 -11.29
CA VAL A 126 16.50 0.88 -11.27
C VAL A 126 15.68 1.89 -12.09
N CYS A 127 15.04 1.47 -13.19
CA CYS A 127 14.18 2.36 -13.98
C CYS A 127 12.88 2.74 -13.25
N LEU A 128 12.30 1.84 -12.43
CA LEU A 128 11.12 2.16 -11.61
C LEU A 128 11.45 3.16 -10.49
N GLY A 129 12.66 3.10 -9.91
CA GLY A 129 13.11 4.02 -8.86
C GLY A 129 13.23 5.48 -9.32
N TYR A 130 13.59 5.72 -10.59
CA TYR A 130 13.66 7.07 -11.17
C TYR A 130 12.30 7.58 -11.67
N LEU A 131 11.43 6.70 -12.20
CA LEU A 131 10.07 7.07 -12.60
C LEU A 131 9.15 7.42 -11.43
N LEU A 132 9.49 6.93 -10.23
CA LEU A 132 8.76 7.17 -8.99
C LEU A 132 9.34 8.31 -8.13
N GLN A 133 10.24 9.12 -8.68
CA GLN A 133 10.46 10.44 -8.11
C GLN A 133 9.18 11.27 -8.35
N SER A 134 8.77 12.00 -7.31
CA SER A 134 7.59 12.90 -7.27
C SER A 134 7.29 13.74 -8.53
N PRO A 135 8.27 14.25 -9.34
CA PRO A 135 7.93 15.19 -10.41
C PRO A 135 7.05 14.64 -11.54
N ALA A 136 6.89 13.33 -11.74
CA ALA A 136 6.05 12.83 -12.82
C ALA A 136 4.57 12.68 -12.44
N VAL A 137 4.27 12.35 -11.18
CA VAL A 137 2.89 12.04 -10.74
C VAL A 137 2.04 13.30 -10.66
N VAL A 138 2.58 14.39 -10.12
CA VAL A 138 1.82 15.64 -9.93
C VAL A 138 1.39 16.27 -11.25
N PRO A 139 2.24 16.40 -12.29
CA PRO A 139 1.81 16.89 -13.61
C PRO A 139 0.76 16.00 -14.26
N GLN A 140 0.89 14.67 -14.16
CA GLN A 140 -0.11 13.74 -14.69
C GLN A 140 -1.45 13.87 -13.96
N TYR A 141 -1.42 14.03 -12.64
CA TYR A 141 -2.61 14.31 -11.84
C TYR A 141 -3.27 15.64 -12.22
N LYS A 142 -2.49 16.72 -12.39
CA LYS A 142 -3.01 18.02 -12.85
C LYS A 142 -3.60 17.95 -14.26
N ALA A 143 -2.97 17.20 -15.18
CA ALA A 143 -3.52 16.99 -16.53
C ALA A 143 -4.86 16.24 -16.48
N PHE A 144 -4.96 15.21 -15.64
CA PHE A 144 -6.23 14.53 -15.38
C PHE A 144 -7.28 15.47 -14.82
N LEU A 145 -6.95 16.30 -13.82
CA LEU A 145 -7.88 17.28 -13.25
C LEU A 145 -8.42 18.24 -14.31
N ALA A 146 -7.55 18.75 -15.19
CA ALA A 146 -7.96 19.63 -16.29
C ALA A 146 -8.91 18.91 -17.26
N GLU A 147 -8.60 17.65 -17.61
CA GLU A 147 -9.43 16.82 -18.48
C GLU A 147 -10.82 16.57 -17.88
N VAL A 148 -10.89 16.07 -16.64
CA VAL A 148 -12.18 15.72 -16.02
C VAL A 148 -13.00 16.94 -15.62
N SER A 149 -12.36 18.06 -15.24
CA SER A 149 -13.08 19.31 -14.93
C SER A 149 -13.89 19.79 -16.12
N ARG A 150 -13.32 19.71 -17.33
CA ARG A 150 -14.03 20.09 -18.57
C ARG A 150 -15.28 19.25 -18.80
N HIS A 151 -15.19 17.93 -18.61
CA HIS A 151 -16.33 17.03 -18.77
C HIS A 151 -17.39 17.22 -17.67
N LEU A 152 -16.96 17.44 -16.41
CA LEU A 152 -17.85 17.61 -15.28
C LEU A 152 -18.77 18.84 -15.39
N LEU A 153 -18.34 19.89 -16.09
CA LEU A 153 -19.18 21.07 -16.37
C LEU A 153 -20.43 20.73 -17.23
N HIS A 154 -20.39 19.63 -17.97
CA HIS A 154 -21.49 19.19 -18.82
C HIS A 154 -22.28 18.00 -18.22
N CYS A 155 -21.78 17.42 -17.12
CA CYS A 155 -22.48 16.41 -16.35
C CYS A 155 -23.53 17.07 -15.45
N GLN A 156 -24.77 17.20 -15.93
CA GLN A 156 -25.89 17.54 -15.06
C GLN A 156 -26.20 16.36 -14.12
N HIS A 157 -26.30 16.65 -12.82
CA HIS A 157 -26.61 15.63 -11.80
C HIS A 157 -28.13 15.50 -11.63
N PRO A 158 -28.70 14.30 -11.42
CA PRO A 158 -28.05 12.99 -11.26
C PRO A 158 -27.55 12.38 -12.59
N CYS A 159 -26.23 12.30 -12.76
CA CYS A 159 -25.57 11.76 -13.95
C CYS A 159 -25.35 10.26 -13.76
N CYS A 160 -26.47 9.55 -13.58
CA CYS A 160 -26.51 8.10 -13.40
C CYS A 160 -26.68 7.35 -14.73
N ASP A 161 -26.81 8.04 -15.87
CA ASP A 161 -26.99 7.39 -17.16
C ASP A 161 -25.64 6.94 -17.74
N PRO A 162 -25.32 5.63 -17.76
CA PRO A 162 -24.08 5.11 -18.31
C PRO A 162 -24.02 5.23 -19.85
N THR A 163 -25.13 5.52 -20.52
CA THR A 163 -25.19 5.70 -21.98
C THR A 163 -24.76 7.11 -22.41
N ASN A 164 -24.66 8.05 -21.47
CA ASN A 164 -24.23 9.41 -21.77
C ASN A 164 -22.73 9.42 -22.15
N PRO A 165 -22.36 9.96 -23.33
CA PRO A 165 -20.97 9.95 -23.80
C PRO A 165 -20.02 10.71 -22.88
N ILE A 166 -20.51 11.73 -22.17
CA ILE A 166 -19.71 12.50 -21.20
C ILE A 166 -19.41 11.66 -19.97
N VAL A 167 -20.39 10.90 -19.47
CA VAL A 167 -20.19 9.97 -18.35
C VAL A 167 -19.20 8.88 -18.73
N GLN A 168 -19.26 8.36 -19.96
CA GLN A 168 -18.29 7.39 -20.48
C GLN A 168 -16.88 7.99 -20.57
N GLN A 169 -16.73 9.23 -21.06
CA GLN A 169 -15.44 9.92 -21.11
C GLN A 169 -14.86 10.13 -19.71
N VAL A 170 -15.66 10.63 -18.75
CA VAL A 170 -15.23 10.77 -17.35
C VAL A 170 -14.83 9.42 -16.77
N THR A 171 -15.61 8.37 -17.02
CA THR A 171 -15.32 7.01 -16.55
C THR A 171 -13.97 6.53 -17.09
N ALA A 172 -13.73 6.66 -18.39
CA ALA A 172 -12.46 6.28 -19.00
C ALA A 172 -11.26 7.08 -18.43
N SER A 173 -11.40 8.39 -18.21
CA SER A 173 -10.34 9.20 -17.59
C SER A 173 -10.07 8.76 -16.15
N VAL A 174 -11.12 8.48 -15.38
CA VAL A 174 -11.04 8.00 -14.00
C VAL A 174 -10.38 6.63 -13.91
N GLU A 175 -10.70 5.70 -14.82
CA GLU A 175 -10.06 4.39 -14.89
C GLU A 175 -8.56 4.52 -15.17
N ARG A 176 -8.16 5.34 -16.14
CA ARG A 176 -6.75 5.62 -16.43
C ARG A 176 -6.00 6.16 -15.21
N MET A 177 -6.59 7.13 -14.50
CA MET A 177 -5.99 7.66 -13.28
C MET A 177 -5.98 6.62 -12.16
N GLY A 178 -7.06 5.84 -12.00
CA GLY A 178 -7.16 4.75 -11.03
C GLY A 178 -6.03 3.73 -11.17
N HIS A 179 -5.62 3.40 -12.40
CA HIS A 179 -4.44 2.56 -12.65
C HIS A 179 -3.16 3.18 -12.10
N LEU A 180 -2.91 4.46 -12.38
CA LEU A 180 -1.74 5.17 -11.87
C LEU A 180 -1.73 5.19 -10.34
N LEU A 181 -2.87 5.53 -9.72
CA LEU A 181 -2.98 5.57 -8.26
C LEU A 181 -2.80 4.19 -7.63
N LYS A 182 -3.32 3.15 -8.27
CA LYS A 182 -3.10 1.76 -7.85
C LYS A 182 -1.62 1.41 -7.85
N HIS A 183 -0.91 1.70 -8.94
CA HIS A 183 0.54 1.48 -9.00
C HIS A 183 1.28 2.27 -7.91
N LEU A 184 0.85 3.50 -7.66
CA LEU A 184 1.45 4.33 -6.64
C LEU A 184 1.25 3.77 -5.22
N VAL A 185 0.02 3.35 -4.87
CA VAL A 185 -0.28 2.74 -3.57
C VAL A 185 0.51 1.44 -3.35
N LEU A 186 0.55 0.58 -4.37
CA LEU A 186 1.14 -0.77 -4.26
C LEU A 186 2.67 -0.77 -4.36
N LEU A 187 3.25 0.07 -5.22
CA LEU A 187 4.68 0.06 -5.51
C LEU A 187 5.45 1.15 -4.74
N ASN A 188 4.78 2.22 -4.30
CA ASN A 188 5.43 3.33 -3.59
C ASN A 188 4.49 3.97 -2.55
N SER A 189 4.08 3.17 -1.56
CA SER A 189 3.27 3.65 -0.44
C SER A 189 3.85 4.90 0.26
N PRO A 190 5.18 5.03 0.48
CA PRO A 190 5.74 6.24 1.08
C PRO A 190 5.44 7.51 0.26
N LEU A 191 5.55 7.45 -1.07
CA LEU A 191 5.21 8.58 -1.93
C LEU A 191 3.71 8.91 -1.88
N MET A 192 2.82 7.91 -1.84
CA MET A 192 1.39 8.17 -1.64
C MET A 192 1.14 8.94 -0.34
N LYS A 193 1.76 8.52 0.77
CA LYS A 193 1.65 9.24 2.06
C LYS A 193 2.18 10.67 1.95
N GLN A 194 3.29 10.89 1.23
CA GLN A 194 3.81 12.24 0.99
C GLN A 194 2.80 13.09 0.20
N LEU A 195 2.20 12.57 -0.88
CA LEU A 195 1.23 13.32 -1.66
C LEU A 195 -0.01 13.73 -0.86
N LEU A 196 -0.49 12.87 0.03
CA LEU A 196 -1.61 13.19 0.93
C LEU A 196 -1.30 14.34 1.91
N LEU A 197 -0.02 14.61 2.17
CA LEU A 197 0.45 15.67 3.07
C LEU A 197 0.90 16.93 2.35
N LEU A 198 0.86 16.96 1.01
CA LEU A 198 1.36 18.07 0.20
C LEU A 198 0.21 18.91 -0.36
N ASN A 199 0.41 20.22 -0.37
CA ASN A 199 -0.33 21.12 -1.26
C ASN A 199 0.32 21.04 -2.66
N LEU A 200 -0.45 20.59 -3.65
CA LEU A 200 0.01 20.30 -5.01
C LEU A 200 0.30 21.56 -5.84
N GLU A 201 -0.07 22.74 -5.35
CA GLU A 201 0.19 24.02 -6.02
C GLU A 201 1.59 24.54 -5.68
N ASN A 202 1.94 24.58 -4.38
CA ASN A 202 3.21 25.11 -3.90
C ASN A 202 4.23 24.03 -3.48
N MET A 203 3.83 22.75 -3.54
CA MET A 203 4.64 21.59 -3.16
C MET A 203 5.15 21.64 -1.71
N GLN A 204 4.44 22.35 -0.82
CA GLN A 204 4.76 22.43 0.60
C GLN A 204 3.86 21.49 1.42
N PRO A 205 4.37 20.94 2.53
CA PRO A 205 3.54 20.22 3.49
C PRO A 205 2.43 21.11 4.02
N ALA A 206 1.18 20.67 3.89
CA ALA A 206 0.03 21.41 4.36
C ALA A 206 -1.11 20.45 4.68
N ALA A 207 -1.77 20.66 5.82
CA ALA A 207 -2.96 19.91 6.19
C ALA A 207 -4.22 20.70 5.75
N PRO A 208 -5.11 20.10 4.95
CA PRO A 208 -6.41 20.70 4.64
C PRO A 208 -7.25 20.85 5.92
N ALA A 209 -7.96 21.98 6.04
CA ALA A 209 -8.91 22.19 7.12
C ALA A 209 -10.07 21.18 7.04
N GLU A 210 -10.68 20.81 8.17
CA GLU A 210 -11.81 19.85 8.16
C GLU A 210 -13.00 20.33 7.31
N SER A 211 -13.24 21.65 7.28
CA SER A 211 -14.28 22.28 6.46
C SER A 211 -14.07 22.10 4.96
N HIS A 212 -12.82 21.90 4.51
CA HIS A 212 -12.49 21.57 3.13
C HIS A 212 -13.16 20.26 2.73
N TRP A 213 -12.98 19.22 3.55
CA TRP A 213 -13.55 17.89 3.28
C TRP A 213 -15.07 17.86 3.46
N ASP A 214 -15.62 18.64 4.39
CA ASP A 214 -17.07 18.82 4.52
C ASP A 214 -17.67 19.40 3.21
N ALA A 215 -17.01 20.39 2.59
CA ALA A 215 -17.43 20.97 1.32
C ALA A 215 -17.31 19.98 0.15
N VAL A 216 -16.22 19.19 0.10
CA VAL A 216 -16.07 18.09 -0.87
C VAL A 216 -17.24 17.12 -0.74
N VAL A 217 -17.53 16.61 0.46
CA VAL A 217 -18.64 15.66 0.69
C VAL A 217 -20.00 16.25 0.29
N ALA A 218 -20.25 17.53 0.56
CA ALA A 218 -21.49 18.20 0.17
C ALA A 218 -21.69 18.19 -1.37
N SER A 219 -20.62 18.36 -2.15
CA SER A 219 -20.65 18.35 -3.62
C SER A 219 -20.97 16.98 -4.24
N LEU A 220 -20.72 15.89 -3.51
CA LEU A 220 -20.87 14.52 -4.01
C LEU A 220 -22.33 14.05 -4.05
N GLN A 221 -23.21 14.74 -3.32
CA GLN A 221 -24.64 14.41 -3.20
C GLN A 221 -24.87 12.90 -2.90
N LEU A 222 -24.09 12.37 -1.96
CA LEU A 222 -24.12 10.94 -1.62
C LEU A 222 -25.52 10.50 -1.19
N GLY A 223 -25.99 9.40 -1.77
CA GLY A 223 -27.23 8.73 -1.38
C GLY A 223 -27.14 8.14 0.04
N ALA A 224 -28.28 7.85 0.66
CA ALA A 224 -28.33 7.30 2.01
C ALA A 224 -27.59 5.95 2.13
N GLU A 225 -27.70 5.09 1.12
CA GLU A 225 -27.01 3.80 1.07
C GLU A 225 -25.48 3.98 0.95
N GLN A 226 -25.01 4.84 0.04
CA GLN A 226 -23.58 5.14 -0.10
C GLN A 226 -22.98 5.68 1.22
N ARG A 227 -23.71 6.56 1.91
CA ARG A 227 -23.29 7.06 3.23
C ARG A 227 -23.19 5.93 4.25
N ALA A 228 -24.20 5.06 4.32
CA ALA A 228 -24.20 3.92 5.24
C ALA A 228 -23.01 2.97 4.96
N ASP A 229 -22.70 2.71 3.69
CA ASP A 229 -21.57 1.86 3.30
C ASP A 229 -20.22 2.51 3.64
N ILE A 230 -20.06 3.83 3.44
CA ILE A 230 -18.85 4.57 3.85
C ILE A 230 -18.63 4.46 5.36
N LEU A 231 -19.70 4.67 6.15
CA LEU A 231 -19.61 4.58 7.61
C LEU A 231 -19.26 3.16 8.06
N ALA A 232 -19.85 2.14 7.45
CA ALA A 232 -19.54 0.75 7.78
C ALA A 232 -18.07 0.39 7.50
N VAL A 233 -17.48 0.91 6.43
CA VAL A 233 -16.05 0.67 6.12
C VAL A 233 -15.14 1.51 7.01
N LEU A 234 -15.56 2.71 7.39
CA LEU A 234 -14.83 3.52 8.37
C LEU A 234 -14.79 2.83 9.75
N ASP A 235 -15.92 2.28 10.21
CA ASP A 235 -16.00 1.48 11.44
C ASP A 235 -15.07 0.27 11.38
N LEU A 236 -15.03 -0.42 10.23
CA LEU A 236 -14.11 -1.54 10.00
C LEU A 236 -12.65 -1.09 10.05
N TYR A 237 -12.31 0.04 9.44
CA TYR A 237 -10.98 0.63 9.47
C TYR A 237 -10.51 0.89 10.91
N TYR A 238 -11.32 1.57 11.72
CA TYR A 238 -10.99 1.81 13.13
C TYR A 238 -10.94 0.51 13.95
N GLY A 239 -11.84 -0.45 13.70
CA GLY A 239 -11.81 -1.75 14.36
C GLY A 239 -10.56 -2.59 14.06
N LEU A 240 -9.89 -2.36 12.93
CA LEU A 240 -8.59 -2.94 12.61
C LEU A 240 -7.44 -2.23 13.35
N LEU A 241 -7.58 -0.92 13.60
CA LEU A 241 -6.58 -0.09 14.26
C LEU A 241 -6.64 -0.12 15.79
N ASP A 242 -7.80 -0.41 16.40
CA ASP A 242 -7.97 -0.35 17.87
C ASP A 242 -7.44 -1.59 18.61
N LYS A 243 -7.14 -2.68 17.91
CA LYS A 243 -6.64 -3.93 18.49
C LYS A 243 -5.23 -3.89 19.15
N PRO A 244 -4.27 -3.01 18.82
CA PRO A 244 -2.92 -3.07 19.37
C PRO A 244 -2.64 -2.18 20.60
N SER A 245 -3.52 -1.26 21.02
CA SER A 245 -3.16 -0.28 22.07
C SER A 245 -3.23 -0.83 23.50
N ALA A 246 -4.14 -1.76 23.78
CA ALA A 246 -4.30 -2.33 25.13
C ALA A 246 -3.04 -3.07 25.62
N ALA A 247 -2.25 -3.66 24.70
CA ALA A 247 -1.02 -4.37 25.03
C ALA A 247 0.21 -3.44 25.22
N ALA A 248 0.16 -2.20 24.72
CA ALA A 248 1.25 -1.23 24.85
C ALA A 248 1.20 -0.49 26.20
N ALA A 249 -0.01 -0.19 26.71
CA ALA A 249 -0.19 0.46 28.01
C ALA A 249 0.36 -0.40 29.17
N SER A 250 0.30 -1.73 29.06
CA SER A 250 0.83 -2.66 30.07
C SER A 250 2.37 -2.71 30.11
N THR A 251 3.07 -2.38 29.01
CA THR A 251 4.54 -2.50 28.96
C THR A 251 5.22 -1.30 29.60
N HIS A 252 4.69 -0.08 29.43
CA HIS A 252 5.33 1.13 30.01
C HIS A 252 5.26 1.19 31.53
N HIS A 253 4.25 0.58 32.15
CA HIS A 253 4.11 0.64 33.61
C HIS A 253 5.17 -0.17 34.36
N ARG A 254 5.92 -1.05 33.67
CA ARG A 254 6.90 -1.96 34.28
C ARG A 254 8.33 -1.39 34.29
N SER A 255 8.60 -0.31 33.55
CA SER A 255 9.93 0.29 33.45
C SER A 255 10.21 1.40 34.47
N SER A 256 9.21 1.84 35.25
CA SER A 256 9.34 2.96 36.17
C SER A 256 9.52 2.59 37.64
N THR A 257 9.80 1.32 37.96
CA THR A 257 10.10 0.92 39.34
C THR A 257 11.60 1.09 39.59
N PRO A 258 12.06 2.14 40.30
CA PRO A 258 13.47 2.32 40.63
C PRO A 258 13.91 1.17 41.54
N SER A 259 14.78 0.29 41.06
CA SER A 259 15.35 -0.80 41.85
C SER A 259 16.64 -0.33 42.52
N PRO A 260 16.68 -0.19 43.87
CA PRO A 260 17.88 0.17 44.59
C PRO A 260 18.73 -1.09 44.85
N ALA A 261 19.67 -1.43 43.96
CA ALA A 261 20.61 -2.53 44.22
C ALA A 261 22.03 -2.24 43.65
N PRO A 262 23.10 -2.63 44.37
CA PRO A 262 24.49 -2.29 44.05
C PRO A 262 25.14 -3.23 43.00
N ALA A 263 26.16 -2.70 42.32
CA ALA A 263 26.86 -3.24 41.13
C ALA A 263 27.40 -4.68 41.29
N PRO A 264 27.08 -5.60 40.35
CA PRO A 264 27.76 -5.73 39.04
C PRO A 264 26.82 -6.07 37.86
N ALA A 265 25.56 -5.62 37.89
CA ALA A 265 24.53 -5.95 36.90
C ALA A 265 24.59 -5.17 35.56
N LEU A 266 25.54 -4.24 35.38
CA LEU A 266 25.57 -3.32 34.24
C LEU A 266 25.63 -3.99 32.85
N LEU A 267 26.22 -5.19 32.73
CA LEU A 267 26.26 -5.91 31.45
C LEU A 267 25.00 -6.72 31.15
N ALA A 268 24.23 -7.12 32.16
CA ALA A 268 22.97 -7.85 31.97
C ALA A 268 21.81 -6.90 31.58
N VAL A 269 21.83 -5.68 32.13
CA VAL A 269 20.87 -4.61 31.83
C VAL A 269 20.85 -4.30 30.33
N GLY A 270 22.02 -4.16 29.69
CA GLY A 270 22.10 -3.85 28.26
C GLY A 270 21.53 -4.91 27.32
N ARG A 271 21.53 -6.21 27.70
CA ARG A 271 20.93 -7.28 26.89
C ARG A 271 19.41 -7.25 26.94
N GLN A 272 18.85 -6.98 28.12
CA GLN A 272 17.40 -6.93 28.30
C GLN A 272 16.79 -5.68 27.65
N GLU A 273 17.46 -4.54 27.75
CA GLU A 273 17.07 -3.30 27.06
C GLU A 273 17.07 -3.47 25.55
N PHE A 274 18.12 -4.06 24.98
CA PHE A 274 18.20 -4.33 23.54
C PHE A 274 17.11 -5.29 23.05
N ALA A 275 16.81 -6.34 23.82
CA ALA A 275 15.72 -7.27 23.49
C ALA A 275 14.36 -6.58 23.50
N ALA A 276 14.11 -5.71 24.48
CA ALA A 276 12.88 -4.92 24.57
C ALA A 276 12.76 -3.90 23.42
N GLU A 277 13.86 -3.26 23.00
CA GLU A 277 13.89 -2.36 21.85
C GLU A 277 13.59 -3.09 20.54
N MET A 278 14.14 -4.29 20.36
CA MET A 278 13.87 -5.13 19.19
C MET A 278 12.38 -5.55 19.15
N GLU A 279 11.83 -5.99 20.27
CA GLU A 279 10.40 -6.34 20.37
C GLU A 279 9.50 -5.13 20.07
N LEU A 280 9.85 -3.94 20.56
CA LEU A 280 9.13 -2.72 20.25
C LEU A 280 9.17 -2.38 18.76
N THR A 281 10.34 -2.55 18.12
CA THR A 281 10.54 -2.31 16.69
C THR A 281 9.68 -3.27 15.85
N GLU A 282 9.64 -4.56 16.20
CA GLU A 282 8.80 -5.55 15.53
C GLU A 282 7.31 -5.24 15.67
N ARG A 283 6.88 -4.85 16.88
CA ARG A 283 5.50 -4.41 17.14
C ARG A 283 5.12 -3.18 16.32
N LEU A 284 6.00 -2.17 16.27
CA LEU A 284 5.80 -0.96 15.46
C LEU A 284 5.67 -1.31 13.98
N HIS A 285 6.56 -2.17 13.46
CA HIS A 285 6.52 -2.63 12.08
C HIS A 285 5.20 -3.36 11.76
N SER A 286 4.78 -4.28 12.63
CA SER A 286 3.49 -4.98 12.49
C SER A 286 2.30 -4.02 12.49
N ASN A 287 2.31 -2.99 13.34
CA ASN A 287 1.24 -1.99 13.39
C ASN A 287 1.20 -1.12 12.13
N LEU A 288 2.36 -0.66 11.63
CA LEU A 288 2.44 0.09 10.38
C LEU A 288 1.97 -0.73 9.18
N ALA A 289 2.28 -2.03 9.14
CA ALA A 289 1.80 -2.93 8.10
C ALA A 289 0.27 -3.10 8.14
N LYS A 290 -0.31 -3.23 9.35
CA LYS A 290 -1.78 -3.29 9.54
C LYS A 290 -2.45 -1.99 9.12
N GLU A 291 -1.91 -0.84 9.52
CA GLU A 291 -2.43 0.48 9.14
C GLU A 291 -2.42 0.66 7.62
N HIS A 292 -1.30 0.29 6.97
CA HIS A 292 -1.19 0.33 5.51
C HIS A 292 -2.21 -0.57 4.81
N SER A 293 -2.41 -1.80 5.33
CA SER A 293 -3.42 -2.72 4.81
C SER A 293 -4.83 -2.17 4.98
N ALA A 294 -5.17 -1.65 6.16
CA ALA A 294 -6.47 -1.05 6.44
C ALA A 294 -6.75 0.17 5.55
N HIS A 295 -5.76 1.05 5.37
CA HIS A 295 -5.86 2.21 4.48
C HIS A 295 -6.05 1.79 3.01
N THR A 296 -5.31 0.78 2.56
CA THR A 296 -5.45 0.24 1.19
C THR A 296 -6.85 -0.32 0.96
N LEU A 297 -7.38 -1.08 1.93
CA LEU A 297 -8.76 -1.60 1.87
C LEU A 297 -9.79 -0.47 1.81
N LEU A 298 -9.65 0.56 2.64
CA LEU A 298 -10.53 1.73 2.63
C LEU A 298 -10.50 2.41 1.25
N SER A 299 -9.31 2.69 0.71
CA SER A 299 -9.14 3.31 -0.60
C SER A 299 -9.79 2.49 -1.73
N CYS A 300 -9.55 1.18 -1.76
CA CYS A 300 -10.12 0.29 -2.77
C CYS A 300 -11.65 0.22 -2.70
N PHE A 301 -12.22 0.19 -1.50
CA PHE A 301 -13.68 0.16 -1.34
C PHE A 301 -14.32 1.49 -1.74
N PHE A 302 -13.72 2.59 -1.29
CA PHE A 302 -14.22 3.94 -1.54
C PHE A 302 -14.29 4.25 -3.04
N PHE A 303 -13.21 3.97 -3.77
CA PHE A 303 -13.08 4.30 -5.19
C PHE A 303 -13.55 3.19 -6.13
N GLY A 304 -13.59 1.93 -5.69
CA GLY A 304 -13.96 0.80 -6.53
C GLY A 304 -15.40 0.33 -6.40
N LYS A 305 -16.10 0.73 -5.33
CA LYS A 305 -17.46 0.23 -5.03
C LYS A 305 -18.46 1.32 -4.68
N VAL A 306 -18.08 2.26 -3.80
CA VAL A 306 -19.07 3.21 -3.27
C VAL A 306 -19.33 4.36 -4.22
N LEU A 307 -18.27 4.99 -4.73
CA LEU A 307 -18.39 6.15 -5.60
C LEU A 307 -18.56 5.72 -7.06
N ALA A 308 -19.54 6.30 -7.73
CA ALA A 308 -19.60 6.26 -9.18
C ALA A 308 -18.40 7.04 -9.78
N PRO A 309 -17.93 6.71 -10.99
CA PRO A 309 -16.78 7.40 -11.60
C PRO A 309 -16.92 8.94 -11.65
N PRO A 310 -18.10 9.53 -11.98
CA PRO A 310 -18.26 10.98 -11.90
C PRO A 310 -18.14 11.55 -10.49
N GLN A 311 -18.55 10.80 -9.45
CA GLN A 311 -18.36 11.21 -8.05
C GLN A 311 -16.88 11.16 -7.68
N PHE A 312 -16.13 10.15 -8.12
CA PHE A 312 -14.67 10.13 -7.93
C PHE A 312 -13.99 11.34 -8.59
N ALA A 313 -14.36 11.64 -9.85
CA ALA A 313 -13.82 12.81 -10.54
C ALA A 313 -14.13 14.11 -9.78
N LYS A 314 -15.34 14.25 -9.21
CA LYS A 314 -15.68 15.37 -8.34
C LYS A 314 -14.79 15.43 -7.10
N VAL A 315 -14.57 14.30 -6.40
CA VAL A 315 -13.63 14.28 -5.26
C VAL A 315 -12.27 14.79 -5.71
N ALA A 316 -11.74 14.29 -6.83
CA ALA A 316 -10.43 14.69 -7.34
C ALA A 316 -10.33 16.20 -7.61
N VAL A 317 -11.34 16.77 -8.29
CA VAL A 317 -11.38 18.19 -8.64
C VAL A 317 -11.58 19.08 -7.42
N TYR A 318 -12.57 18.77 -6.56
CA TYR A 318 -12.87 19.58 -5.39
C TYR A 318 -11.85 19.43 -4.26
N SER A 319 -11.01 18.38 -4.28
CA SER A 319 -9.92 18.24 -3.31
C SER A 319 -8.75 19.19 -3.58
N TYR A 320 -8.59 19.67 -4.83
CA TYR A 320 -7.50 20.58 -5.20
C TYR A 320 -7.50 21.85 -4.31
N PRO A 321 -6.35 22.28 -3.75
CA PRO A 321 -4.97 21.91 -4.12
C PRO A 321 -4.41 20.66 -3.41
N PHE A 322 -5.22 19.90 -2.68
CA PHE A 322 -4.77 18.69 -1.98
C PHE A 322 -5.04 17.43 -2.79
N PHE A 323 -4.25 16.39 -2.50
CA PHE A 323 -4.49 15.07 -3.06
C PHE A 323 -5.74 14.43 -2.41
N PRO A 324 -6.57 13.65 -3.14
CA PRO A 324 -7.76 13.01 -2.58
C PRO A 324 -7.45 12.07 -1.42
N ASP A 325 -8.03 12.35 -0.26
CA ASP A 325 -7.87 11.56 0.96
C ASP A 325 -9.18 10.83 1.29
N CYS A 326 -9.20 9.51 1.06
CA CYS A 326 -10.38 8.68 1.32
C CYS A 326 -10.78 8.65 2.80
N LEU A 327 -9.81 8.72 3.73
CA LEU A 327 -10.07 8.70 5.16
C LEU A 327 -10.64 10.03 5.62
N ALA A 328 -10.11 11.15 5.10
CA ALA A 328 -10.63 12.47 5.41
C ALA A 328 -12.06 12.66 4.87
N VAL A 329 -12.34 12.18 3.66
CA VAL A 329 -13.70 12.21 3.08
C VAL A 329 -14.65 11.30 3.88
N ALA A 330 -14.25 10.08 4.23
CA ALA A 330 -15.08 9.19 5.06
C ALA A 330 -15.37 9.80 6.44
N SER A 331 -14.38 10.43 7.06
CA SER A 331 -14.54 11.14 8.33
C SER A 331 -15.49 12.33 8.21
N ALA A 332 -15.43 13.09 7.10
CA ALA A 332 -16.38 14.16 6.81
C ALA A 332 -17.82 13.66 6.62
N VAL A 333 -18.00 12.46 6.03
CA VAL A 333 -19.31 11.79 5.97
C VAL A 333 -19.82 11.45 7.37
N ALA A 334 -18.97 10.93 8.25
CA ALA A 334 -19.32 10.62 9.64
C ALA A 334 -19.74 11.86 10.44
N ARG A 335 -18.99 12.96 10.32
CA ARG A 335 -19.36 14.25 10.95
C ARG A 335 -20.69 14.77 10.42
N SER A 336 -20.92 14.69 9.11
CA SER A 336 -22.16 15.13 8.49
C SER A 336 -23.37 14.30 8.93
N ALA A 337 -23.17 13.01 9.24
CA ALA A 337 -24.23 12.14 9.77
C ALA A 337 -24.60 12.49 11.22
N GLY A 338 -23.63 12.89 12.05
CA GLY A 338 -23.87 13.31 13.43
C GLY A 338 -24.56 14.67 13.57
N ARG A 339 -24.39 15.58 12.61
CA ARG A 339 -25.03 16.92 12.62
C ARG A 339 -26.53 16.90 12.35
N VAL A 340 -27.12 15.78 11.93
CA VAL A 340 -28.58 15.63 11.80
C VAL A 340 -29.18 15.33 13.19
N GLU A 341 -28.88 16.18 14.17
CA GLU A 341 -29.45 16.16 15.51
C GLU A 341 -30.88 16.72 15.47
N GLY A 342 -31.84 15.81 15.34
CA GLY A 342 -33.27 16.11 15.27
C GLY A 342 -34.11 14.93 14.78
N ALA A 343 -33.48 13.93 14.16
CA ALA A 343 -34.14 12.68 13.77
C ALA A 343 -33.97 11.60 14.87
N PRO A 344 -35.03 10.88 15.26
CA PRO A 344 -34.95 9.84 16.29
C PRO A 344 -33.95 8.75 15.90
N SER A 345 -33.02 8.50 16.82
CA SER A 345 -31.91 7.56 16.68
C SER A 345 -32.36 6.14 16.28
N PRO A 346 -31.92 5.60 15.14
CA PRO A 346 -32.18 4.20 14.74
C PRO A 346 -31.24 3.21 15.45
N ALA A 347 -30.85 3.48 16.69
CA ALA A 347 -29.93 2.67 17.48
C ALA A 347 -30.46 1.26 17.86
N ALA A 348 -31.67 0.89 17.46
CA ALA A 348 -32.28 -0.40 17.83
C ALA A 348 -32.36 -1.45 16.71
N ALA A 349 -31.92 -1.16 15.48
CA ALA A 349 -32.16 -2.07 14.33
C ALA A 349 -30.91 -2.44 13.50
N ARG A 350 -29.72 -2.49 14.11
CA ARG A 350 -28.53 -3.07 13.45
C ARG A 350 -28.22 -4.46 13.98
N THR A 351 -28.92 -5.43 13.42
CA THR A 351 -28.50 -6.83 13.29
C THR A 351 -27.06 -6.89 12.77
N ALA A 352 -26.13 -7.31 13.64
CA ALA A 352 -24.72 -7.57 13.35
C ALA A 352 -24.47 -8.79 12.43
N ASN A 353 -25.52 -9.38 11.83
CA ASN A 353 -25.42 -10.59 11.02
C ASN A 353 -25.11 -10.35 9.52
N THR A 354 -25.12 -9.11 9.03
CA THR A 354 -24.77 -8.80 7.62
C THR A 354 -23.30 -8.38 7.42
N GLY A 355 -22.53 -8.16 8.49
CA GLY A 355 -21.13 -7.74 8.41
C GLY A 355 -20.15 -8.87 8.05
N ILE A 356 -20.40 -10.10 8.52
CA ILE A 356 -19.49 -11.23 8.31
C ILE A 356 -19.58 -11.76 6.86
N SER A 357 -20.76 -11.73 6.24
CA SER A 357 -20.92 -12.01 4.81
C SER A 357 -20.29 -10.93 3.91
N ARG A 358 -20.16 -9.68 4.39
CA ARG A 358 -19.45 -8.59 3.69
C ARG A 358 -17.92 -8.69 3.81
N LEU A 359 -17.40 -9.27 4.90
CA LEU A 359 -15.97 -9.58 5.06
C LEU A 359 -15.48 -10.70 4.13
N ALA A 360 -16.28 -11.74 3.89
CA ALA A 360 -15.99 -12.74 2.85
C ALA A 360 -15.95 -12.10 1.45
N ASN A 361 -16.80 -11.09 1.21
CA ASN A 361 -16.77 -10.26 0.01
C ASN A 361 -15.54 -9.34 -0.07
N LEU A 362 -14.83 -9.02 1.01
CA LEU A 362 -13.66 -8.12 0.99
C LEU A 362 -12.37 -8.82 0.53
N LEU A 363 -12.17 -10.09 0.89
CA LEU A 363 -11.17 -10.95 0.24
C LEU A 363 -11.54 -11.22 -1.22
N PHE A 364 -12.84 -11.28 -1.51
CA PHE A 364 -13.35 -11.30 -2.86
C PHE A 364 -13.16 -9.94 -3.57
N ILE A 365 -13.10 -8.80 -2.88
CA ILE A 365 -12.91 -7.47 -3.48
C ILE A 365 -11.45 -7.26 -3.87
N SER A 366 -10.45 -7.66 -3.08
CA SER A 366 -9.05 -7.63 -3.55
C SER A 366 -8.85 -8.55 -4.75
N ALA A 367 -9.47 -9.73 -4.76
CA ALA A 367 -9.51 -10.64 -5.90
C ALA A 367 -10.28 -10.05 -7.10
N TRP A 368 -11.47 -9.48 -6.87
CA TRP A 368 -12.36 -8.88 -7.88
C TRP A 368 -11.78 -7.59 -8.47
N TRP A 369 -10.97 -6.85 -7.71
CA TRP A 369 -10.24 -5.65 -8.16
C TRP A 369 -8.96 -6.00 -8.93
N CYS A 370 -8.41 -7.19 -8.73
CA CYS A 370 -7.41 -7.78 -9.62
C CYS A 370 -8.07 -8.41 -10.87
N SER A 371 -9.25 -9.03 -10.76
CA SER A 371 -9.95 -9.69 -11.88
C SER A 371 -10.71 -8.76 -12.82
N ASN A 372 -11.41 -7.72 -12.35
CA ASN A 372 -12.21 -6.84 -13.25
C ASN A 372 -11.36 -5.95 -14.14
N PHE A 373 -10.17 -5.56 -13.69
CA PHE A 373 -9.26 -4.76 -14.53
C PHE A 373 -8.42 -5.62 -15.48
N ALA A 374 -8.20 -6.90 -15.19
CA ALA A 374 -7.63 -7.83 -16.15
C ALA A 374 -8.64 -8.20 -17.25
N CYS A 375 -9.94 -8.32 -16.94
CA CYS A 375 -10.96 -8.68 -17.91
C CYS A 375 -11.39 -7.56 -18.88
N LEU A 376 -11.25 -6.28 -18.52
CA LEU A 376 -11.55 -5.16 -19.43
C LEU A 376 -10.46 -4.95 -20.50
N GLY A 377 -9.24 -5.46 -20.28
CA GLY A 377 -8.15 -5.42 -21.27
C GLY A 377 -8.22 -6.51 -22.35
N SER A 378 -8.97 -7.59 -22.13
CA SER A 378 -9.03 -8.73 -23.07
C SER A 378 -10.26 -8.72 -23.99
N TYR A 379 -11.16 -7.74 -23.89
CA TYR A 379 -12.37 -7.69 -24.72
C TYR A 379 -12.17 -7.05 -26.10
N HIS A 380 -10.96 -6.57 -26.44
CA HIS A 380 -10.74 -5.80 -27.67
C HIS A 380 -9.97 -6.50 -28.81
N ASP A 381 -9.51 -7.75 -28.63
CA ASP A 381 -8.68 -8.46 -29.63
C ASP A 381 -9.38 -9.63 -30.35
N GLY A 382 -10.70 -9.71 -30.29
CA GLY A 382 -11.44 -10.91 -30.70
C GLY A 382 -12.54 -10.71 -31.74
N ASN A 383 -12.31 -9.99 -32.86
CA ASN A 383 -13.02 -10.26 -34.12
C ASN A 383 -12.55 -9.36 -35.28
N LEU A 384 -11.59 -9.86 -36.06
CA LEU A 384 -11.31 -9.35 -37.42
C LEU A 384 -10.65 -10.46 -38.26
N SER A 385 -11.26 -11.64 -38.32
CA SER A 385 -10.95 -12.61 -39.38
C SER A 385 -12.04 -13.68 -39.48
N ARG A 386 -13.15 -13.32 -40.14
CA ARG A 386 -14.11 -14.22 -40.82
C ARG A 386 -15.26 -13.35 -41.31
N TYR A 387 -15.06 -12.68 -42.43
CA TYR A 387 -16.04 -12.41 -43.49
C TYR A 387 -15.28 -11.65 -44.57
N GLY A 388 -15.03 -12.34 -45.67
CA GLY A 388 -14.26 -11.86 -46.80
C GLY A 388 -14.25 -13.00 -47.83
N THR A 389 -15.28 -12.95 -48.66
CA THR A 389 -15.48 -13.66 -49.93
C THR A 389 -14.23 -13.94 -50.74
#